data_AF-A0AA84ZIH6-F1
#
_entry.id   AF-A0AA84ZIH6-F1
#
_cell.length_a   1.000
_cell.length_b   1.000
_cell.length_c   1.000
_cell.angle_alpha   90.00
_cell.angle_beta   90.00
_cell.angle_gamma   90.00
#
_symmetry.space_group_name_H-M   'P 1'
#
loop_
_entity.id
_entity.type
_entity.pdbx_description
1 polymer ?
#
loop_
_entity_poly.entity_id
_entity_poly.type
_entity_poly.pdbx_seq_one_letter_code
_entity_poly.pdbx_strand_id
1 'polypeptide(L)'
;MIRFIKLMLVLLHGLFTSSSYNIKGIALEKVRDENIRYPLILIHGIGGTQALCKPTDKQSHTKPFTLWVKLLYFFIPEKLFTYMGLIYDPKTKKTKDRELCNVEFPGWGDTWASEYLSEEKYPLTSYMKSLVQSLTEDKFFVRNKTLRSAPYDFRKAPNENEKYFVKLKELVEETYENSEKCPVYLLGHSLGSLYSMYFLKLQDKRWKHKYIKGFISVSAPFGGSVESLYAETCGHNFGIPFRSPLAFRDIERSFPAMTFLLPDPRVWSASEMLVVTPKKNYSAHDMKAFFNDISFPQGK
;
A
#
# COMPACT_ATOMS: atom_id res chain seq x y z
N MET A 1 27.03 2.42 -14.41
CA MET A 1 25.85 2.51 -13.54
C MET A 1 24.52 2.57 -14.32
N ILE A 2 24.30 3.58 -15.19
CA ILE A 2 23.04 3.73 -15.97
C ILE A 2 22.76 2.55 -16.93
N ARG A 3 23.77 2.03 -17.63
CA ARG A 3 23.64 0.83 -18.49
C ARG A 3 23.27 -0.44 -17.70
N PHE A 4 23.78 -0.56 -16.48
CA PHE A 4 23.51 -1.70 -15.60
C PHE A 4 22.07 -1.66 -15.08
N ILE A 5 21.58 -0.47 -14.70
CA ILE A 5 20.19 -0.25 -14.29
C ILE A 5 19.22 -0.55 -15.45
N LYS A 6 19.52 -0.11 -16.69
CA LYS A 6 18.71 -0.45 -17.86
C LYS A 6 18.64 -1.97 -18.15
N LEU A 7 19.78 -2.66 -18.08
CA LEU A 7 19.82 -4.11 -18.30
C LEU A 7 19.06 -4.87 -17.20
N MET A 8 19.09 -4.36 -15.98
CA MET A 8 18.39 -4.95 -14.85
C MET A 8 16.88 -4.65 -14.85
N LEU A 9 16.46 -3.48 -15.33
CA LEU A 9 15.04 -3.15 -15.57
C LEU A 9 14.42 -4.13 -16.58
N VAL A 10 15.19 -4.58 -17.59
CA VAL A 10 14.78 -5.60 -18.56
C VAL A 10 14.66 -6.98 -17.90
N LEU A 11 15.61 -7.36 -17.04
CA LEU A 11 15.55 -8.61 -16.27
C LEU A 11 14.39 -8.63 -15.26
N LEU A 12 14.11 -7.50 -14.59
CA LEU A 12 13.02 -7.39 -13.62
C LEU A 12 11.63 -7.35 -14.27
N HIS A 13 11.49 -6.84 -15.51
CA HIS A 13 10.23 -6.87 -16.24
C HIS A 13 9.67 -8.29 -16.43
N GLY A 14 10.55 -9.28 -16.57
CA GLY A 14 10.17 -10.70 -16.69
C GLY A 14 9.92 -11.41 -15.36
N LEU A 15 10.28 -10.80 -14.21
CA LEU A 15 10.21 -11.42 -12.88
C LEU A 15 9.08 -10.84 -12.00
N PHE A 16 8.72 -9.58 -12.24
CA PHE A 16 7.67 -8.85 -11.51
C PHE A 16 6.33 -8.80 -12.23
N THR A 17 6.30 -9.22 -13.50
CA THR A 17 5.07 -9.82 -13.97
C THR A 17 4.95 -11.10 -13.16
N SER A 18 4.04 -11.12 -12.17
CA SER A 18 3.35 -12.37 -11.89
C SER A 18 3.02 -12.97 -13.24
N SER A 19 3.02 -14.30 -13.38
CA SER A 19 2.29 -14.90 -14.49
C SER A 19 0.93 -14.22 -14.44
N SER A 20 0.75 -13.18 -15.26
CA SER A 20 -0.51 -12.53 -15.42
C SER A 20 -1.30 -13.75 -15.78
N TYR A 21 -2.31 -14.08 -14.97
CA TYR A 21 -3.40 -14.85 -15.52
C TYR A 21 -3.72 -14.04 -16.76
N ASN A 22 -3.18 -14.51 -17.86
CA ASN A 22 -3.23 -13.86 -19.13
C ASN A 22 -4.65 -14.25 -19.41
N ILE A 23 -5.59 -13.39 -18.97
CA ILE A 23 -7.00 -13.65 -19.15
C ILE A 23 -7.23 -13.42 -20.64
N LYS A 24 -6.65 -14.32 -21.44
CA LYS A 24 -6.88 -14.52 -22.84
C LYS A 24 -8.34 -14.94 -22.89
N GLY A 25 -9.22 -13.99 -23.20
CA GLY A 25 -10.64 -14.27 -23.35
C GLY A 25 -11.59 -13.28 -22.69
N ILE A 26 -11.14 -12.36 -21.81
CA ILE A 26 -12.00 -11.22 -21.46
C ILE A 26 -11.82 -10.15 -22.53
N ALA A 27 -12.68 -10.21 -23.55
CA ALA A 27 -12.98 -9.02 -24.32
C ALA A 27 -13.73 -8.07 -23.38
N LEU A 28 -13.03 -7.08 -22.83
CA LEU A 28 -13.69 -5.96 -22.18
C LEU A 28 -14.49 -5.26 -23.27
N GLU A 29 -15.81 -5.45 -23.24
CA GLU A 29 -16.70 -4.70 -24.10
C GLU A 29 -16.45 -3.22 -23.80
N LYS A 30 -16.08 -2.44 -24.82
CA LYS A 30 -15.96 -0.99 -24.68
C LYS A 30 -17.37 -0.42 -24.55
N VAL A 31 -17.94 -0.53 -23.36
CA VAL A 31 -19.19 0.14 -23.02
C VAL A 31 -18.84 1.63 -22.90
N ARG A 32 -19.08 2.39 -23.97
CA ARG A 32 -19.15 3.85 -23.90
C ARG A 32 -20.50 4.21 -23.31
N ASP A 33 -20.63 4.06 -21.99
CA ASP A 33 -21.74 4.66 -21.29
C ASP A 33 -21.36 6.12 -20.99
N GLU A 34 -21.75 7.03 -21.89
CA GLU A 34 -21.50 8.48 -21.79
C GLU A 34 -22.16 9.13 -20.54
N ASN A 35 -22.83 8.34 -19.70
CA ASN A 35 -23.54 8.77 -18.50
C ASN A 35 -22.88 8.36 -17.17
N ILE A 36 -21.72 7.68 -17.15
CA ILE A 36 -21.04 7.37 -15.88
C ILE A 36 -20.37 8.65 -15.33
N ARG A 37 -21.08 9.37 -14.46
CA ARG A 37 -20.69 10.68 -13.91
C ARG A 37 -20.42 10.67 -12.40
N TYR A 38 -19.91 9.58 -11.86
CA TYR A 38 -19.58 9.51 -10.43
C TYR A 38 -18.08 9.68 -10.21
N PRO A 39 -17.66 10.66 -9.39
CA PRO A 39 -16.24 10.86 -9.13
C PRO A 39 -15.67 9.67 -8.34
N LEU A 40 -14.35 9.51 -8.43
CA LEU A 40 -13.63 8.37 -7.90
C LEU A 40 -12.45 8.82 -7.03
N ILE A 41 -12.33 8.25 -5.84
CA ILE A 41 -11.14 8.39 -4.99
C ILE A 41 -10.42 7.04 -4.92
N LEU A 42 -9.16 7.04 -5.33
CA LEU A 42 -8.25 5.90 -5.27
C LEU A 42 -7.58 5.83 -3.90
N ILE A 43 -7.60 4.64 -3.29
CA ILE A 43 -6.96 4.34 -2.02
C ILE A 43 -6.01 3.16 -2.25
N HIS A 44 -4.71 3.46 -2.24
CA HIS A 44 -3.66 2.51 -2.63
C HIS A 44 -3.41 1.41 -1.59
N GLY A 45 -2.73 0.33 -1.99
CA GLY A 45 -2.27 -0.73 -1.09
C GLY A 45 -0.95 -0.39 -0.39
N ILE A 46 -0.37 -1.39 0.27
CA ILE A 46 0.97 -1.25 0.86
C ILE A 46 2.00 -0.94 -0.23
N GLY A 47 2.85 0.07 -0.01
CA GLY A 47 3.81 0.51 -1.04
C GLY A 47 3.20 1.23 -2.25
N GLY A 48 1.89 1.47 -2.29
CA GLY A 48 1.19 1.96 -3.48
C GLY A 48 1.20 3.48 -3.71
N THR A 49 2.10 4.21 -3.07
CA THR A 49 2.35 5.63 -3.32
C THR A 49 3.81 5.97 -3.06
N GLN A 50 4.30 7.07 -3.61
CA GLN A 50 5.64 7.57 -3.32
C GLN A 50 5.83 7.93 -1.83
N ALA A 51 7.07 7.86 -1.35
CA ALA A 51 7.47 8.37 -0.04
C ALA A 51 8.77 9.16 -0.13
N LEU A 52 8.82 10.29 0.58
CA LEU A 52 9.94 11.22 0.65
C LEU A 52 10.53 11.22 2.05
N CYS A 53 11.86 11.33 2.12
CA CYS A 53 12.54 11.73 3.34
C CYS A 53 12.56 13.25 3.39
N LYS A 54 11.99 13.82 4.44
CA LYS A 54 12.34 15.17 4.89
C LYS A 54 13.43 15.04 5.96
N PRO A 55 14.68 15.43 5.64
CA PRO A 55 15.81 15.29 6.55
C PRO A 55 15.57 15.96 7.90
N THR A 56 16.06 15.33 8.95
CA THR A 56 16.19 15.94 10.28
C THR A 56 17.60 16.53 10.44
N ASP A 57 17.86 17.21 11.57
CA ASP A 57 19.19 17.75 11.87
C ASP A 57 20.28 16.67 12.03
N LYS A 58 19.88 15.40 12.18
CA LYS A 58 20.79 14.24 12.29
C LYS A 58 21.21 13.69 10.92
N GLN A 59 20.67 14.24 9.83
CA GLN A 59 20.93 13.81 8.47
C GLN A 59 21.92 14.76 7.78
N SER A 60 22.82 14.21 6.95
CA SER A 60 23.79 15.02 6.19
C SER A 60 23.18 15.74 4.99
N HIS A 61 22.14 15.16 4.39
CA HIS A 61 21.36 15.78 3.33
C HIS A 61 20.47 16.89 3.89
N THR A 62 20.49 18.07 3.27
CA THR A 62 19.66 19.21 3.69
C THR A 62 18.36 19.37 2.91
N LYS A 63 18.23 18.67 1.77
CA LYS A 63 17.05 18.75 0.89
C LYS A 63 16.23 17.47 0.95
N PRO A 64 14.88 17.55 0.82
CA PRO A 64 14.04 16.37 0.68
C PRO A 64 14.49 15.47 -0.48
N PHE A 65 14.35 14.16 -0.30
CA PHE A 65 14.71 13.18 -1.34
C PHE A 65 13.84 11.94 -1.30
N THR A 66 13.72 11.27 -2.44
CA THR A 66 12.88 10.08 -2.62
C THR A 66 13.42 8.87 -1.88
N LEU A 67 12.54 8.29 -1.05
CA LEU A 67 12.75 7.01 -0.37
C LEU A 67 12.11 5.87 -1.16
N TRP A 68 10.84 6.03 -1.48
CA TRP A 68 10.04 4.96 -2.07
C TRP A 68 9.34 5.49 -3.31
N VAL A 69 9.47 4.86 -4.47
CA VAL A 69 10.37 3.76 -4.83
C VAL A 69 11.63 4.34 -5.47
N LYS A 70 12.79 4.02 -4.90
CA LYS A 70 14.09 4.32 -5.51
C LYS A 70 14.88 3.03 -5.70
N LEU A 71 15.19 2.71 -6.96
CA LEU A 71 15.78 1.41 -7.34
C LEU A 71 17.07 1.08 -6.59
N LEU A 72 17.86 2.11 -6.23
CA LEU A 72 19.08 1.96 -5.46
C LEU A 72 18.85 1.16 -4.16
N TYR A 73 17.73 1.40 -3.48
CA TYR A 73 17.46 0.77 -2.19
C TYR A 73 17.20 -0.73 -2.25
N PHE A 74 16.83 -1.26 -3.42
CA PHE A 74 16.77 -2.72 -3.57
C PHE A 74 18.14 -3.37 -3.62
N PHE A 75 19.21 -2.61 -3.87
CA PHE A 75 20.58 -3.10 -3.70
C PHE A 75 21.10 -2.94 -2.28
N ILE A 76 20.53 -2.03 -1.49
CA ILE A 76 20.98 -1.68 -0.13
C ILE A 76 19.78 -1.49 0.79
N PRO A 77 18.96 -2.53 1.03
CA PRO A 77 17.73 -2.43 1.82
C PRO A 77 18.00 -2.02 3.27
N GLU A 78 19.19 -2.34 3.80
CA GLU A 78 19.63 -1.90 5.13
C GLU A 78 19.68 -0.37 5.21
N LYS A 79 20.06 0.30 4.12
CA LYS A 79 20.05 1.77 4.05
C LYS A 79 18.63 2.33 3.93
N LEU A 80 17.71 1.61 3.27
CA LEU A 80 16.31 2.02 3.27
C LEU A 80 15.70 1.88 4.66
N PHE A 81 16.05 0.81 5.38
CA PHE A 81 15.60 0.57 6.74
C PHE A 81 16.00 1.69 7.69
N THR A 82 17.21 2.25 7.58
CA THR A 82 17.64 3.37 8.44
C THR A 82 16.83 4.65 8.22
N TYR A 83 16.24 4.84 7.03
CA TYR A 83 15.43 6.02 6.71
C TYR A 83 13.93 5.79 6.91
N MET A 84 13.41 4.65 6.46
CA MET A 84 11.97 4.41 6.33
C MET A 84 11.42 3.45 7.39
N GLY A 85 12.28 2.65 8.03
CA GLY A 85 11.86 1.75 9.09
C GLY A 85 11.26 2.50 10.28
N LEU A 86 10.32 1.86 10.97
CA LEU A 86 9.70 2.41 12.16
C LEU A 86 10.30 1.82 13.43
N ILE A 87 10.18 2.57 14.52
CA ILE A 87 10.52 2.13 15.88
C ILE A 87 9.22 1.96 16.65
N TYR A 88 8.96 0.74 17.12
CA TYR A 88 7.83 0.44 17.99
C TYR A 88 8.16 0.76 19.45
N ASP A 89 7.27 1.48 20.12
CA ASP A 89 7.35 1.76 21.55
C ASP A 89 6.36 0.85 22.31
N PRO A 90 6.86 -0.11 23.12
CA PRO A 90 6.01 -1.04 23.84
C PRO A 90 5.16 -0.39 24.94
N LYS A 91 5.52 0.82 25.41
CA LYS A 91 4.75 1.54 26.43
C LYS A 91 3.52 2.20 25.82
N THR A 92 3.71 2.92 24.72
CA THR A 92 2.62 3.64 24.04
C THR A 92 1.85 2.76 23.05
N LYS A 93 2.41 1.59 22.69
CA LYS A 93 1.90 0.69 21.64
C LYS A 93 1.73 1.39 20.28
N LYS A 94 2.64 2.32 20.00
CA LYS A 94 2.66 3.13 18.78
C LYS A 94 4.04 3.08 18.13
N THR A 95 4.09 3.49 16.88
CA THR A 95 5.29 3.59 16.08
C THR A 95 5.66 5.03 15.78
N LYS A 96 6.97 5.28 15.74
CA LYS A 96 7.56 6.55 15.29
C LYS A 96 8.60 6.32 14.22
N ASP A 97 8.84 7.37 13.42
CA ASP A 97 9.94 7.38 12.47
C ASP A 97 11.29 7.22 13.16
N ARG A 98 12.26 6.72 12.40
CA ARG A 98 13.68 6.76 12.77
C ARG A 98 14.21 8.18 12.70
N GLU A 99 15.36 8.40 13.32
CA GLU A 99 15.84 9.75 13.60
C GLU A 99 16.31 10.54 12.38
N LEU A 100 16.54 9.91 11.22
CA LEU A 100 17.18 10.52 10.06
C LEU A 100 16.20 11.17 9.07
N CYS A 101 14.92 10.79 9.12
CA CYS A 101 13.91 11.22 8.15
C CYS A 101 12.56 11.35 8.85
N ASN A 102 11.91 12.50 8.66
CA ASN A 102 10.45 12.57 8.77
C ASN A 102 9.89 12.09 7.43
N VAL A 103 9.16 10.98 7.42
CA VAL A 103 8.69 10.37 6.17
C VAL A 103 7.38 11.01 5.73
N GLU A 104 7.35 11.56 4.52
CA GLU A 104 6.19 12.24 3.94
C GLU A 104 5.67 11.47 2.72
N PHE A 105 4.34 11.45 2.54
CA PHE A 105 3.65 10.78 1.44
C PHE A 105 2.97 11.85 0.57
N PRO A 106 3.57 12.26 -0.55
CA PRO A 106 3.09 13.38 -1.36
C PRO A 106 1.88 12.98 -2.23
N GLY A 107 1.34 13.97 -2.95
CA GLY A 107 0.28 13.75 -3.94
C GLY A 107 -1.12 13.70 -3.35
N TRP A 108 -1.37 14.34 -2.20
CA TRP A 108 -2.71 14.40 -1.62
C TRP A 108 -3.73 15.01 -2.60
N GLY A 109 -4.80 14.27 -2.92
CA GLY A 109 -5.86 14.70 -3.83
C GLY A 109 -5.55 14.45 -5.31
N ASP A 110 -4.28 14.45 -5.72
CA ASP A 110 -3.87 14.14 -7.09
C ASP A 110 -3.48 12.66 -7.24
N THR A 111 -3.37 12.17 -8.47
CA THR A 111 -3.13 10.75 -8.77
C THR A 111 -1.68 10.41 -9.06
N TRP A 112 -0.84 11.39 -9.38
CA TRP A 112 0.51 11.17 -9.91
C TRP A 112 1.41 10.28 -9.01
N ALA A 113 1.29 10.42 -7.69
CA ALA A 113 2.10 9.67 -6.72
C ALA A 113 1.74 8.18 -6.64
N SER A 114 0.52 7.82 -7.06
CA SER A 114 0.06 6.43 -7.16
C SER A 114 0.06 5.92 -8.61
N GLU A 115 0.17 6.79 -9.62
CA GLU A 115 0.35 6.35 -11.01
C GLU A 115 1.73 5.70 -11.19
N TYR A 116 2.79 6.43 -10.79
CA TYR A 116 4.17 5.96 -10.80
C TYR A 116 4.78 6.04 -9.41
N LEU A 117 5.29 4.92 -8.93
CA LEU A 117 5.90 4.84 -7.61
C LEU A 117 7.33 5.40 -7.58
N SER A 118 7.97 5.64 -8.72
CA SER A 118 9.30 6.26 -8.82
C SER A 118 9.19 7.61 -9.54
N GLU A 119 9.95 8.60 -9.08
CA GLU A 119 10.06 9.91 -9.73
C GLU A 119 10.58 9.80 -11.17
N GLU A 120 11.45 8.83 -11.42
CA GLU A 120 12.00 8.53 -12.73
C GLU A 120 11.01 7.84 -13.67
N LYS A 121 9.82 7.45 -13.16
CA LYS A 121 8.70 6.87 -13.92
C LYS A 121 9.08 5.65 -14.75
N TYR A 122 9.95 4.79 -14.20
CA TYR A 122 10.28 3.52 -14.85
C TYR A 122 9.02 2.67 -15.07
N PRO A 123 8.87 1.99 -16.22
CA PRO A 123 7.69 1.17 -16.48
C PRO A 123 7.38 0.15 -15.39
N LEU A 124 8.40 -0.43 -14.73
CA LEU A 124 8.19 -1.41 -13.65
C LEU A 124 7.61 -0.80 -12.36
N THR A 125 7.65 0.51 -12.24
CA THR A 125 7.08 1.26 -11.10
C THR A 125 5.70 1.84 -11.41
N SER A 126 5.15 1.52 -12.59
CA SER A 126 3.77 1.80 -12.93
C SER A 126 2.86 1.00 -12.01
N TYR A 127 1.99 1.67 -11.26
CA TYR A 127 1.05 1.04 -10.35
C TYR A 127 -0.40 1.30 -10.79
N MET A 128 -0.95 2.48 -10.51
CA MET A 128 -2.32 2.84 -10.93
C MET A 128 -2.38 3.55 -12.30
N LYS A 129 -1.24 3.74 -12.97
CA LYS A 129 -1.16 4.52 -14.21
C LYS A 129 -2.15 4.07 -15.28
N SER A 130 -2.23 2.78 -15.60
CA SER A 130 -3.13 2.28 -16.65
C SER A 130 -4.59 2.54 -16.32
N LEU A 131 -5.00 2.33 -15.06
CA LEU A 131 -6.35 2.63 -14.60
C LEU A 131 -6.68 4.12 -14.75
N VAL A 132 -5.80 4.99 -14.26
CA VAL A 132 -6.00 6.44 -14.34
C VAL A 132 -6.04 6.89 -15.80
N GLN A 133 -5.15 6.39 -16.65
CA GLN A 133 -5.15 6.70 -18.09
C GLN A 133 -6.47 6.32 -18.76
N SER A 134 -6.95 5.09 -18.54
CA SER A 134 -8.23 4.63 -19.11
C SER A 134 -9.42 5.45 -18.62
N LEU A 135 -9.46 5.82 -17.33
CA LEU A 135 -10.53 6.68 -16.80
C LEU A 135 -10.50 8.07 -17.43
N THR A 136 -9.31 8.65 -17.60
CA THR A 136 -9.17 10.01 -18.16
C THR A 136 -9.37 10.08 -19.68
N GLU A 137 -9.69 8.98 -20.36
CA GLU A 137 -10.22 9.02 -21.73
C GLU A 137 -11.60 9.69 -21.77
N ASP A 138 -12.36 9.61 -20.67
CA ASP A 138 -13.60 10.36 -20.47
C ASP A 138 -13.29 11.72 -19.82
N LYS A 139 -13.86 12.79 -20.39
CA LYS A 139 -13.69 14.18 -19.95
C LYS A 139 -14.23 14.44 -18.53
N PHE A 140 -15.12 13.58 -18.04
CA PHE A 140 -15.62 13.67 -16.67
C PHE A 140 -14.51 13.42 -15.65
N PHE A 141 -13.58 12.48 -15.89
CA PHE A 141 -12.52 12.13 -14.96
C PHE A 141 -11.30 13.04 -15.10
N VAL A 142 -11.31 14.11 -14.33
CA VAL A 142 -10.23 15.10 -14.25
C VAL A 142 -9.41 14.83 -13.00
N ARG A 143 -8.11 14.56 -13.20
CA ARG A 143 -7.12 14.40 -12.11
C ARG A 143 -7.19 15.60 -11.16
N ASN A 144 -7.08 15.35 -9.86
CA ASN A 144 -7.17 16.37 -8.82
C ASN A 144 -8.50 17.16 -8.83
N LYS A 145 -9.58 16.62 -9.40
CA LYS A 145 -10.92 17.22 -9.31
C LYS A 145 -12.01 16.19 -9.07
N THR A 146 -12.28 15.35 -10.07
CA THR A 146 -13.29 14.27 -10.01
C THR A 146 -12.64 12.89 -9.95
N LEU A 147 -11.38 12.78 -10.33
CA LEU A 147 -10.54 11.61 -10.09
C LEU A 147 -9.41 12.01 -9.13
N ARG A 148 -9.43 11.46 -7.93
CA ARG A 148 -8.50 11.81 -6.84
C ARG A 148 -7.76 10.59 -6.30
N SER A 149 -6.64 10.79 -5.63
CA SER A 149 -5.99 9.77 -4.79
C SER A 149 -5.85 10.27 -3.36
N ALA A 150 -5.90 9.35 -2.40
CA ALA A 150 -5.73 9.64 -0.98
C ALA A 150 -4.50 8.91 -0.42
N PRO A 151 -3.28 9.41 -0.70
CA PRO A 151 -2.06 8.79 -0.21
C PRO A 151 -1.94 8.86 1.31
N TYR A 152 -1.42 7.79 1.91
CA TYR A 152 -1.25 7.66 3.35
C TYR A 152 0.03 6.95 3.73
N ASP A 153 0.39 7.00 5.02
CA ASP A 153 1.50 6.24 5.55
C ASP A 153 1.17 4.75 5.57
N PHE A 154 1.50 4.07 4.48
CA PHE A 154 1.21 2.65 4.29
C PHE A 154 2.02 1.72 5.20
N ARG A 155 3.00 2.25 5.94
CA ARG A 155 3.78 1.48 6.90
C ARG A 155 2.95 1.16 8.14
N LYS A 156 1.98 2.02 8.45
CA LYS A 156 1.16 1.95 9.67
C LYS A 156 -0.15 1.22 9.43
N ALA A 157 -0.75 0.74 10.52
CA ALA A 157 -2.11 0.21 10.54
C ALA A 157 -3.14 1.36 10.75
N PRO A 158 -4.44 1.15 10.50
CA PRO A 158 -5.45 2.21 10.58
C PRO A 158 -5.48 2.98 11.91
N ASN A 159 -5.27 2.31 13.04
CA ASN A 159 -5.25 2.91 14.36
C ASN A 159 -4.18 4.01 14.56
N GLU A 160 -3.13 4.03 13.73
CA GLU A 160 -2.09 5.06 13.81
C GLU A 160 -2.18 6.11 12.68
N ASN A 161 -3.26 6.06 11.88
CA ASN A 161 -3.53 6.95 10.75
C ASN A 161 -4.82 7.77 10.96
N GLU A 162 -5.14 8.15 12.21
CA GLU A 162 -6.38 8.88 12.55
C GLU A 162 -6.56 10.18 11.75
N LYS A 163 -5.48 10.98 11.61
CA LYS A 163 -5.49 12.23 10.82
C LYS A 163 -5.80 11.98 9.34
N TYR A 164 -5.40 10.84 8.79
CA TYR A 164 -5.70 10.48 7.42
C TYR A 164 -7.22 10.34 7.21
N PHE A 165 -7.94 9.73 8.16
CA PHE A 165 -9.39 9.53 8.02
C PHE A 165 -10.19 10.84 8.12
N VAL A 166 -9.71 11.80 8.91
CA VAL A 166 -10.29 13.16 8.93
C VAL A 166 -10.12 13.81 7.56
N LYS A 167 -8.89 13.82 7.03
CA LYS A 167 -8.62 14.38 5.71
C LYS A 167 -9.34 13.64 4.58
N LEU A 168 -9.50 12.31 4.68
CA LEU A 168 -10.23 11.52 3.68
C LEU A 168 -11.71 11.90 3.65
N LYS A 169 -12.31 12.20 4.80
CA LYS A 169 -13.68 12.72 4.87
C LYS A 169 -13.79 14.06 4.13
N GLU A 170 -12.89 14.98 4.41
CA GLU A 170 -12.83 16.29 3.74
C GLU A 170 -12.63 16.14 2.23
N LEU A 171 -11.75 15.21 1.80
CA LEU A 171 -11.50 14.93 0.39
C LEU A 171 -12.76 14.39 -0.30
N VAL A 172 -13.54 13.52 0.36
CA VAL A 172 -14.82 13.04 -0.18
C VAL A 172 -15.81 14.19 -0.36
N GLU A 173 -15.92 15.06 0.64
CA GLU A 173 -16.83 16.21 0.60
C GLU A 173 -16.42 17.22 -0.49
N GLU A 174 -15.13 17.51 -0.62
CA GLU A 174 -14.57 18.35 -1.69
C GLU A 174 -14.84 17.74 -3.07
N THR A 175 -14.63 16.43 -3.21
CA THR A 175 -14.84 15.70 -4.47
C THR A 175 -16.32 15.69 -4.87
N TYR A 176 -17.22 15.60 -3.90
CA TYR A 176 -18.66 15.72 -4.11
C TYR A 176 -19.04 17.11 -4.64
N GLU A 177 -18.55 18.19 -4.04
CA GLU A 177 -18.82 19.55 -4.53
C GLU A 177 -18.21 19.80 -5.92
N ASN A 178 -17.01 19.28 -6.18
CA ASN A 178 -16.32 19.38 -7.48
C ASN A 178 -16.99 18.63 -8.63
N SER A 179 -17.93 17.73 -8.32
CA SER A 179 -18.60 16.82 -9.28
C SER A 179 -20.10 17.09 -9.39
N GLU A 180 -20.51 18.36 -9.25
CA GLU A 180 -21.94 18.75 -9.31
C GLU A 180 -22.79 18.01 -8.27
N LYS A 181 -22.23 17.80 -7.07
CA LYS A 181 -22.90 17.12 -5.95
C LYS A 181 -23.23 15.65 -6.25
N CYS A 182 -22.39 14.99 -7.03
CA CYS A 182 -22.50 13.56 -7.29
C CYS A 182 -21.81 12.73 -6.18
N PRO A 183 -22.46 11.67 -5.67
CA PRO A 183 -21.84 10.82 -4.65
C PRO A 183 -20.62 10.07 -5.20
N VAL A 184 -19.64 9.83 -4.33
CA VAL A 184 -18.28 9.41 -4.67
C VAL A 184 -18.13 7.90 -4.59
N TYR A 185 -17.45 7.29 -5.56
CA TYR A 185 -16.93 5.94 -5.43
C TYR A 185 -15.58 5.95 -4.69
N LEU A 186 -15.44 5.06 -3.72
CA LEU A 186 -14.13 4.73 -3.16
C LEU A 186 -13.62 3.47 -3.85
N LEU A 187 -12.39 3.49 -4.37
CA LEU A 187 -11.73 2.30 -4.88
C LEU A 187 -10.50 2.00 -4.02
N GLY A 188 -10.59 0.93 -3.25
CA GLY A 188 -9.47 0.42 -2.46
C GLY A 188 -8.78 -0.73 -3.16
N HIS A 189 -7.46 -0.67 -3.33
CA HIS A 189 -6.67 -1.82 -3.77
C HIS A 189 -5.89 -2.43 -2.61
N SER A 190 -5.94 -3.76 -2.46
CA SER A 190 -5.18 -4.49 -1.43
C SER A 190 -5.42 -3.88 -0.02
N LEU A 191 -4.37 -3.50 0.72
CA LEU A 191 -4.48 -2.82 2.03
C LEU A 191 -5.41 -1.60 1.99
N GLY A 192 -5.48 -0.88 0.86
CA GLY A 192 -6.35 0.27 0.67
C GLY A 192 -7.84 -0.07 0.79
N SER A 193 -8.23 -1.31 0.49
CA SER A 193 -9.60 -1.79 0.73
C SER A 193 -9.92 -1.90 2.23
N LEU A 194 -8.96 -2.36 3.04
CA LEU A 194 -9.14 -2.41 4.50
C LEU A 194 -9.21 -1.01 5.09
N TYR A 195 -8.38 -0.08 4.61
CA TYR A 195 -8.46 1.33 4.96
C TYR A 195 -9.80 1.97 4.59
N SER A 196 -10.31 1.67 3.38
CA SER A 196 -11.63 2.13 2.92
C SER A 196 -12.74 1.59 3.81
N MET A 197 -12.71 0.29 4.14
CA MET A 197 -13.69 -0.33 5.03
C MET A 197 -13.62 0.26 6.45
N TYR A 198 -12.42 0.47 6.99
CA TYR A 198 -12.23 1.10 8.29
C TYR A 198 -12.81 2.51 8.31
N PHE A 199 -12.49 3.33 7.30
CA PHE A 199 -13.03 4.67 7.12
C PHE A 199 -14.56 4.68 7.09
N LEU A 200 -15.18 3.82 6.28
CA LEU A 200 -16.64 3.74 6.15
C LEU A 200 -17.33 3.29 7.45
N LYS A 201 -16.66 2.51 8.30
CA LYS A 201 -17.16 2.13 9.64
C LYS A 201 -17.13 3.30 10.63
N LEU A 202 -16.24 4.27 10.45
CA LEU A 202 -16.18 5.49 11.26
C LEU A 202 -17.29 6.51 10.93
N GLN A 203 -17.88 6.44 9.73
CA GLN A 203 -18.90 7.40 9.30
C GLN A 203 -20.32 6.94 9.64
N ASP A 204 -21.16 7.91 10.01
CA ASP A 204 -22.58 7.67 10.26
C ASP A 204 -23.34 7.33 8.97
N LYS A 205 -24.56 6.78 9.14
CA LYS A 205 -25.39 6.34 8.02
C LYS A 205 -25.77 7.51 7.10
N ARG A 206 -26.13 8.67 7.66
CA ARG A 206 -26.60 9.84 6.88
C ARG A 206 -25.48 10.38 6.01
N TRP A 207 -24.26 10.51 6.55
CA TRP A 207 -23.10 10.93 5.78
C TRP A 207 -22.82 9.98 4.62
N LYS A 208 -22.81 8.66 4.87
CA LYS A 208 -22.58 7.66 3.80
C LYS A 208 -23.63 7.73 2.69
N HIS A 209 -24.91 7.87 3.03
CA HIS A 209 -25.99 7.97 2.02
C HIS A 209 -25.89 9.23 1.17
N LYS A 210 -25.35 10.32 1.72
CA LYS A 210 -25.17 11.57 0.98
C LYS A 210 -23.94 11.53 0.08
N TYR A 211 -22.80 11.07 0.60
CA TYR A 211 -21.51 11.28 -0.05
C TYR A 211 -20.93 10.06 -0.75
N ILE A 212 -21.37 8.83 -0.44
CA ILE A 212 -20.77 7.60 -0.98
C ILE A 212 -21.74 6.92 -1.93
N LYS A 213 -21.35 6.80 -3.20
CA LYS A 213 -22.11 6.06 -4.22
C LYS A 213 -21.91 4.56 -4.08
N GLY A 214 -20.67 4.15 -3.78
CA GLY A 214 -20.31 2.76 -3.59
C GLY A 214 -18.84 2.58 -3.21
N PHE A 215 -18.51 1.35 -2.85
CA PHE A 215 -17.14 0.94 -2.54
C PHE A 215 -16.73 -0.19 -3.49
N ILE A 216 -15.71 0.07 -4.30
CA ILE A 216 -15.08 -0.89 -5.21
C ILE A 216 -13.86 -1.44 -4.50
N SER A 217 -13.84 -2.74 -4.27
CA SER A 217 -12.77 -3.42 -3.55
C SER A 217 -12.02 -4.32 -4.53
N VAL A 218 -10.72 -4.06 -4.71
CA VAL A 218 -9.86 -4.81 -5.64
C VAL A 218 -8.80 -5.56 -4.84
N SER A 219 -8.79 -6.89 -4.96
CA SER A 219 -7.82 -7.78 -4.31
C SER A 219 -7.68 -7.55 -2.80
N ALA A 220 -8.81 -7.41 -2.09
CA ALA A 220 -8.82 -7.06 -0.68
C ALA A 220 -8.52 -8.25 0.24
N PRO A 221 -7.52 -8.15 1.13
CA PRO A 221 -7.22 -9.17 2.11
C PRO A 221 -8.13 -9.04 3.34
N PHE A 222 -9.45 -9.19 3.18
CA PHE A 222 -10.43 -9.04 4.27
C PHE A 222 -10.19 -9.98 5.46
N GLY A 223 -9.67 -11.18 5.19
CA GLY A 223 -9.25 -12.14 6.21
C GLY A 223 -7.75 -12.14 6.48
N GLY A 224 -6.98 -11.17 6.00
CA GLY A 224 -5.52 -11.21 6.01
C GLY A 224 -4.93 -12.02 4.84
N SER A 225 -3.61 -12.15 4.82
CA SER A 225 -2.84 -12.82 3.77
C SER A 225 -1.71 -13.65 4.36
N VAL A 226 -1.50 -14.86 3.82
CA VAL A 226 -0.34 -15.70 4.18
C VAL A 226 1.00 -15.08 3.76
N GLU A 227 1.00 -14.14 2.81
CA GLU A 227 2.21 -13.40 2.41
C GLU A 227 2.77 -12.55 3.56
N SER A 228 1.91 -12.10 4.49
CA SER A 228 2.40 -11.39 5.68
C SER A 228 3.24 -12.31 6.56
N LEU A 229 2.85 -13.58 6.74
CA LEU A 229 3.65 -14.58 7.48
C LEU A 229 5.00 -14.85 6.81
N TYR A 230 5.03 -14.84 5.48
CA TYR A 230 6.27 -14.99 4.70
C TYR A 230 7.22 -13.80 4.94
N ALA A 231 6.70 -12.57 4.88
CA ALA A 231 7.47 -11.37 5.19
C ALA A 231 7.97 -11.35 6.64
N GLU A 232 7.14 -11.77 7.60
CA GLU A 232 7.52 -11.86 9.01
C GLU A 232 8.61 -12.92 9.28
N THR A 233 8.75 -13.95 8.43
CA THR A 233 9.67 -15.08 8.65
C THR A 233 10.97 -14.96 7.85
N CYS A 234 10.90 -15.16 6.53
CA CYS A 234 12.05 -15.15 5.64
C CYS A 234 12.23 -13.82 4.90
N GLY A 235 11.27 -12.91 5.02
CA GLY A 235 11.25 -11.64 4.30
C GLY A 235 10.79 -11.80 2.85
N HIS A 236 10.49 -10.69 2.17
CA HIS A 236 10.01 -10.68 0.78
C HIS A 236 10.85 -9.74 -0.12
N ASN A 237 11.71 -10.29 -0.97
CA ASN A 237 12.55 -9.50 -1.88
C ASN A 237 11.83 -8.98 -3.13
N PHE A 238 10.50 -9.12 -3.20
CA PHE A 238 9.69 -8.73 -4.35
C PHE A 238 10.07 -9.44 -5.67
N GLY A 239 10.72 -10.60 -5.64
CA GLY A 239 11.13 -11.31 -6.86
C GLY A 239 12.48 -10.85 -7.43
N ILE A 240 13.27 -10.13 -6.64
CA ILE A 240 14.61 -9.64 -7.03
C ILE A 240 15.64 -10.77 -6.87
N PRO A 241 16.25 -11.27 -7.95
CA PRO A 241 17.00 -12.52 -7.91
C PRO A 241 18.39 -12.40 -7.25
N PHE A 242 18.93 -11.18 -7.16
CA PHE A 242 20.29 -10.92 -6.67
C PHE A 242 20.35 -10.42 -5.22
N ARG A 243 19.21 -10.36 -4.50
CA ARG A 243 19.17 -10.03 -3.07
C ARG A 243 18.30 -11.01 -2.30
N SER A 244 18.82 -11.42 -1.14
CA SER A 244 18.14 -12.31 -0.22
C SER A 244 16.87 -11.64 0.33
N PRO A 245 15.73 -12.35 0.40
CA PRO A 245 14.53 -11.85 1.08
C PRO A 245 14.78 -11.44 2.53
N LEU A 246 15.72 -12.11 3.22
CA LEU A 246 16.09 -11.78 4.60
C LEU A 246 16.63 -10.35 4.76
N ALA A 247 17.18 -9.76 3.69
CA ALA A 247 17.70 -8.39 3.72
C ALA A 247 16.57 -7.33 3.81
N PHE A 248 15.34 -7.70 3.44
CA PHE A 248 14.15 -6.84 3.53
C PHE A 248 13.33 -7.08 4.80
N ARG A 249 13.55 -8.20 5.48
CA ARG A 249 12.74 -8.62 6.63
C ARG A 249 12.70 -7.57 7.75
N ASP A 250 13.81 -6.90 8.04
CA ASP A 250 13.84 -5.92 9.14
C ASP A 250 13.00 -4.69 8.85
N ILE A 251 12.97 -4.21 7.60
CA ILE A 251 12.09 -3.11 7.21
C ILE A 251 10.62 -3.57 7.18
N GLU A 252 10.34 -4.75 6.65
CA GLU A 252 8.98 -5.33 6.61
C GLU A 252 8.40 -5.49 8.01
N ARG A 253 9.14 -6.16 8.91
CA ARG A 253 8.79 -6.33 10.33
C ARG A 253 8.56 -5.00 11.05
N SER A 254 9.20 -3.93 10.61
CA SER A 254 9.02 -2.63 11.24
C SER A 254 7.67 -1.99 10.92
N PHE A 255 6.92 -2.47 9.92
CA PHE A 255 5.67 -1.86 9.50
C PHE A 255 4.46 -2.53 10.19
N PRO A 256 3.72 -1.84 11.09
CA PRO A 256 2.48 -2.39 11.66
C PRO A 256 1.42 -2.80 10.63
N ALA A 257 1.50 -2.28 9.39
CA ALA A 257 0.66 -2.74 8.30
C ALA A 257 0.84 -4.25 8.01
N MET A 258 2.04 -4.81 8.22
CA MET A 258 2.31 -6.23 7.98
C MET A 258 1.61 -7.13 9.00
N THR A 259 1.68 -6.76 10.28
CA THR A 259 0.96 -7.48 11.33
C THR A 259 -0.56 -7.30 11.23
N PHE A 260 -1.03 -6.13 10.76
CA PHE A 260 -2.44 -5.91 10.45
C PHE A 260 -2.97 -6.79 9.31
N LEU A 261 -2.09 -7.30 8.45
CA LEU A 261 -2.42 -8.18 7.33
C LEU A 261 -2.25 -9.67 7.66
N LEU A 262 -1.98 -10.03 8.92
CA LEU A 262 -1.94 -11.43 9.34
C LEU A 262 -3.29 -12.13 9.12
N PRO A 263 -3.28 -13.43 8.82
CA PRO A 263 -4.48 -14.25 8.73
C PRO A 263 -5.37 -14.12 9.98
N ASP A 264 -6.62 -13.71 9.78
CA ASP A 264 -7.57 -13.46 10.86
C ASP A 264 -8.23 -14.77 11.32
N PRO A 265 -8.14 -15.13 12.62
CA PRO A 265 -8.69 -16.38 13.14
C PRO A 265 -10.23 -16.48 13.04
N ARG A 266 -10.93 -15.39 12.72
CA ARG A 266 -12.38 -15.39 12.44
C ARG A 266 -12.72 -15.88 11.03
N VAL A 267 -11.75 -15.85 10.12
CA VAL A 267 -11.90 -16.28 8.72
C VAL A 267 -11.16 -17.60 8.48
N TRP A 268 -9.95 -17.73 9.04
CA TRP A 268 -9.10 -18.91 8.87
C TRP A 268 -9.35 -19.93 9.97
N SER A 269 -9.59 -21.18 9.56
CA SER A 269 -9.87 -22.28 10.49
C SER A 269 -8.65 -22.59 11.36
N ALA A 270 -8.87 -23.01 12.61
CA ALA A 270 -7.83 -23.55 13.47
C ALA A 270 -7.19 -24.83 12.92
N SER A 271 -7.91 -25.58 12.06
CA SER A 271 -7.40 -26.78 11.39
C SER A 271 -6.55 -26.48 10.15
N GLU A 272 -6.53 -25.24 9.67
CA GLU A 272 -5.77 -24.84 8.49
C GLU A 272 -4.36 -24.42 8.89
N MET A 273 -3.37 -25.22 8.50
CA MET A 273 -1.97 -24.95 8.81
C MET A 273 -1.38 -23.98 7.77
N LEU A 274 -0.94 -22.82 8.25
CA LEU A 274 -0.43 -21.73 7.41
C LEU A 274 1.09 -21.75 7.31
N VAL A 275 1.76 -22.17 8.39
CA VAL A 275 3.21 -22.37 8.42
C VAL A 275 3.48 -23.79 8.88
N VAL A 276 4.12 -24.58 8.03
CA VAL A 276 4.46 -25.98 8.29
C VAL A 276 5.96 -26.12 8.44
N THR A 277 6.42 -26.74 9.52
CA THR A 277 7.85 -27.00 9.76
C THR A 277 8.04 -28.46 10.21
N PRO A 278 9.27 -29.00 10.19
CA PRO A 278 9.52 -30.37 10.66
C PRO A 278 9.15 -30.63 12.12
N LYS A 279 9.07 -29.59 12.96
CA LYS A 279 8.87 -29.73 14.42
C LYS A 279 7.54 -29.17 14.91
N LYS A 280 6.98 -28.18 14.23
CA LYS A 280 5.79 -27.44 14.69
C LYS A 280 5.08 -26.77 13.52
N ASN A 281 3.75 -26.82 13.55
CA ASN A 281 2.90 -26.13 12.58
C ASN A 281 2.13 -25.00 13.27
N TYR A 282 1.75 -23.99 12.50
CA TYR A 282 1.04 -22.81 13.00
C TYR A 282 -0.18 -22.52 12.13
N SER A 283 -1.32 -22.34 12.78
CA SER A 283 -2.55 -21.79 12.21
C SER A 283 -2.66 -20.29 12.51
N ALA A 284 -3.72 -19.63 12.02
CA ALA A 284 -4.07 -18.26 12.39
C ALA A 284 -4.30 -18.08 13.91
N HIS A 285 -4.54 -19.16 14.66
CA HIS A 285 -4.78 -19.13 16.10
C HIS A 285 -3.49 -19.22 16.92
N ASP A 286 -2.35 -19.49 16.28
CA ASP A 286 -1.06 -19.74 16.94
C ASP A 286 -0.10 -18.54 16.88
N MET A 287 -0.55 -17.36 16.45
CA MET A 287 0.30 -16.19 16.16
C MET A 287 1.20 -15.76 17.32
N LYS A 288 0.74 -15.88 18.57
CA LYS A 288 1.58 -15.57 19.74
C LYS A 288 2.79 -16.52 19.85
N ALA A 289 2.57 -17.82 19.63
CA ALA A 289 3.63 -18.81 19.68
C ALA A 289 4.57 -18.65 18.48
N PHE A 290 4.00 -18.43 17.29
CA PHE A 290 4.73 -18.12 16.07
C PHE A 290 5.72 -16.94 16.25
N PHE A 291 5.26 -15.79 16.78
CA PHE A 291 6.12 -14.62 16.98
C PHE A 291 7.25 -14.83 18.00
N ASN A 292 7.01 -15.66 19.02
CA ASN A 292 8.08 -16.05 19.95
C ASN A 292 9.12 -16.94 19.25
N ASP A 293 8.68 -17.91 18.45
CA ASP A 293 9.54 -18.91 17.80
C ASP A 293 10.40 -18.30 16.67
N ILE A 294 9.96 -17.19 16.07
CA ILE A 294 10.75 -16.42 15.08
C ILE A 294 11.60 -15.29 15.70
N SER A 295 11.66 -15.23 17.04
CA SER A 295 12.38 -14.21 17.83
C SER A 295 11.95 -12.77 17.51
N PHE A 296 10.64 -12.56 17.32
CA PHE A 296 10.05 -11.24 17.05
C PHE A 296 8.81 -10.98 17.93
N PRO A 297 8.96 -10.93 19.26
CA PRO A 297 7.84 -10.86 20.19
C PRO A 297 7.05 -9.54 20.13
N GLN A 298 7.52 -8.52 19.41
CA GLN A 298 6.81 -7.27 19.17
C GLN A 298 5.74 -7.37 18.07
N GLY A 299 5.73 -8.44 17.26
CA GLY A 299 4.70 -8.64 16.23
C GLY A 299 3.34 -9.12 16.77
N LYS A 300 3.27 -9.45 18.07
CA LYS A 300 2.08 -9.96 18.77
C LYS A 300 1.01 -8.92 19.05
#